data_AF-A0A7V0I9U2-F1
#
_entry.id   AF-A0A7V0I9U2-F1
#
_cell.length_a   1.000
_cell.length_b   1.000
_cell.length_c   1.000
_cell.angle_alpha   90.00
_cell.angle_beta   90.00
_cell.angle_gamma   90.00
#
_symmetry.space_group_name_H-M   'P 1'
#
loop_
_entity.id
_entity.type
_entity.pdbx_description
1 polymer ?
#
loop_
_entity_poly.entity_id
_entity_poly.type
_entity_poly.pdbx_seq_one_letter_code
_entity_poly.pdbx_strand_id
1 'polypeptide(L)'
;TFLWAITKTNVRTFKIPLGREKLYKLVSNIYQPITLNVTPSVSELNKAYRNILAPAMRYFGNKTHIIIAPHDRLYFLPFETFVVETGTPTYVVDRWFVSYYPSGSILVLNRKYQEKRPSPKKPLFAVGDPVFSPNDPRYPEEKKMIQLAMADEKRGVLYRRVWMGELFSAVSEKPKETVIFPRLENTGKEVRAIGSLWGVSEETGDIKVGINATEKEVKRTDHTKYKYEHYATHGVLRGDVRGLKEPALVFSLPNPEDPPSDEGFLTMSEIFRIRTNADMVVLSACKTALGEEVPGEGLVGLTRAFMYAGTPSVVASLWSVADESTAKLMIAFHRYLKQGKDKAQALTLAKRALRRQGYYNPFYWAPFILMGER
;
A
#
# COMPACT_ATOMS: atom_id res chain seq x y z
N THR A 1 -22.68 -9.44 -16.74
CA THR A 1 -21.41 -9.54 -15.98
C THR A 1 -20.82 -10.90 -16.17
N PHE A 2 -19.54 -10.98 -16.52
CA PHE A 2 -18.85 -12.23 -16.82
C PHE A 2 -17.64 -12.41 -15.91
N LEU A 3 -17.26 -13.67 -15.70
CA LEU A 3 -16.03 -14.10 -15.06
C LEU A 3 -15.30 -15.03 -16.04
N TRP A 4 -14.05 -14.73 -16.33
CA TRP A 4 -13.17 -15.60 -17.09
C TRP A 4 -12.24 -16.34 -16.13
N ALA A 5 -12.32 -17.67 -16.11
CA ALA A 5 -11.40 -18.53 -15.38
C ALA A 5 -10.36 -19.08 -16.36
N ILE A 6 -9.09 -18.80 -16.09
CA ILE A 6 -7.98 -19.13 -16.98
C ILE A 6 -7.03 -20.09 -16.27
N THR A 7 -6.65 -21.16 -16.96
CA THR A 7 -5.57 -22.07 -16.56
C THR A 7 -4.48 -22.04 -17.62
N LYS A 8 -3.38 -22.79 -17.43
CA LYS A 8 -2.31 -22.86 -18.44
C LYS A 8 -2.78 -23.32 -19.82
N THR A 9 -3.84 -24.14 -19.88
CA THR A 9 -4.26 -24.82 -21.11
C THR A 9 -5.68 -24.48 -21.55
N ASN A 10 -6.49 -23.85 -20.69
CA ASN A 10 -7.92 -23.68 -20.93
C ASN A 10 -8.42 -22.32 -20.42
N VAL A 11 -9.42 -21.78 -21.11
CA VAL A 11 -10.21 -20.62 -20.71
C VAL A 11 -11.67 -21.03 -20.61
N ARG A 12 -12.33 -20.66 -19.50
CA ARG A 12 -13.76 -20.90 -19.32
C ARG A 12 -14.46 -19.62 -18.87
N THR A 13 -15.55 -19.29 -19.53
CA THR A 13 -16.39 -18.13 -19.20
C THR A 13 -17.58 -18.56 -18.36
N PHE A 14 -17.86 -17.81 -17.30
CA PHE A 14 -19.04 -17.95 -16.45
C PHE A 14 -19.86 -16.67 -16.48
N LYS A 15 -21.19 -16.80 -16.52
CA LYS A 15 -22.11 -15.68 -16.33
C LYS A 15 -22.30 -15.47 -14.84
N ILE A 16 -21.97 -14.27 -14.34
CA ILE A 16 -22.27 -13.89 -12.96
C ILE A 16 -23.75 -13.49 -12.91
N PRO A 17 -24.57 -14.05 -11.99
CA PRO A 17 -26.01 -13.80 -11.93
C PRO A 17 -26.37 -12.44 -11.30
N LEU A 18 -25.50 -11.43 -11.47
CA LEU A 18 -25.65 -10.08 -10.95
C LEU A 18 -25.39 -9.08 -12.09
N GLY A 19 -26.36 -8.21 -12.36
CA GLY A 19 -26.14 -7.02 -13.19
C GLY A 19 -25.25 -5.98 -12.49
N ARG A 20 -24.82 -4.94 -13.22
CA ARG A 20 -23.89 -3.90 -12.73
C ARG A 20 -24.35 -3.26 -11.43
N GLU A 21 -25.59 -2.79 -11.37
CA GLU A 21 -26.18 -2.16 -10.17
C GLU A 21 -26.15 -3.07 -8.94
N LYS A 22 -26.57 -4.33 -9.09
CA LYS A 22 -26.56 -5.31 -7.99
C LYS A 22 -25.14 -5.63 -7.53
N LEU A 23 -24.18 -5.67 -8.47
CA LEU A 23 -22.77 -5.86 -8.16
C LEU A 23 -22.20 -4.67 -7.39
N TYR A 24 -22.53 -3.44 -7.80
CA TYR A 24 -22.11 -2.23 -7.11
C TYR A 24 -22.65 -2.14 -5.70
N LYS A 25 -23.92 -2.50 -5.50
CA LYS A 25 -24.51 -2.59 -4.17
C LYS A 25 -23.81 -3.64 -3.31
N LEU A 26 -23.52 -4.82 -3.87
CA LEU A 26 -22.76 -5.86 -3.17
C LEU A 26 -21.37 -5.39 -2.77
N VAL A 27 -20.65 -4.69 -3.67
CA VAL A 27 -19.35 -4.08 -3.35
C VAL A 27 -19.48 -3.10 -2.19
N SER A 28 -20.45 -2.18 -2.26
CA SER A 28 -20.68 -1.16 -1.23
C SER A 28 -20.98 -1.77 0.13
N ASN A 29 -21.87 -2.79 0.16
CA ASN A 29 -22.27 -3.51 1.37
C ASN A 29 -21.12 -4.24 2.07
N ILE A 30 -20.05 -4.56 1.35
CA ILE A 30 -18.87 -5.23 1.91
C ILE A 30 -17.80 -4.20 2.26
N TYR A 31 -17.48 -3.32 1.32
CA TYR A 31 -16.38 -2.37 1.45
C TYR A 31 -16.65 -1.32 2.53
N GLN A 32 -17.81 -0.66 2.50
CA GLN A 32 -18.09 0.44 3.43
C GLN A 32 -18.04 0.00 4.90
N PRO A 33 -18.70 -1.09 5.33
CA PRO A 33 -18.58 -1.54 6.72
C PRO A 33 -17.14 -1.81 7.13
N ILE A 34 -16.36 -2.52 6.29
CA ILE A 34 -14.96 -2.82 6.60
C ILE A 34 -14.18 -1.52 6.84
N THR A 35 -14.31 -0.53 5.95
CA THR A 35 -13.58 0.75 6.10
C THR A 35 -13.99 1.57 7.32
N LEU A 36 -15.18 1.31 7.87
CA LEU A 36 -15.69 1.92 9.11
C LEU A 36 -15.41 1.07 10.34
N ASN A 37 -14.53 0.05 10.21
CA ASN A 37 -14.22 -0.92 11.25
C ASN A 37 -15.47 -1.70 11.76
N VAL A 38 -16.45 -1.91 10.88
CA VAL A 38 -17.62 -2.75 11.12
C VAL A 38 -17.46 -4.07 10.36
N THR A 39 -17.65 -5.19 11.06
CA THR A 39 -17.55 -6.52 10.42
C THR A 39 -18.76 -6.76 9.52
N PRO A 40 -18.59 -7.01 8.21
CA PRO A 40 -19.70 -7.36 7.34
C PRO A 40 -20.36 -8.67 7.75
N SER A 41 -21.65 -8.83 7.44
CA SER A 41 -22.35 -10.07 7.76
C SER A 41 -21.75 -11.26 7.01
N VAL A 42 -21.65 -12.40 7.69
CA VAL A 42 -21.21 -13.66 7.09
C VAL A 42 -22.05 -14.04 5.87
N SER A 43 -23.35 -13.77 5.91
CA SER A 43 -24.28 -14.00 4.80
C SER A 43 -23.91 -13.18 3.55
N GLU A 44 -23.61 -11.88 3.70
CA GLU A 44 -23.22 -11.03 2.57
C GLU A 44 -21.85 -11.44 2.00
N LEU A 45 -20.87 -11.77 2.86
CA LEU A 45 -19.56 -12.26 2.42
C LEU A 45 -19.66 -13.61 1.69
N ASN A 46 -20.53 -14.51 2.14
CA ASN A 46 -20.75 -15.79 1.50
C ASN A 46 -21.57 -15.68 0.21
N LYS A 47 -22.51 -14.73 0.14
CA LYS A 47 -23.22 -14.38 -1.08
C LYS A 47 -22.25 -13.85 -2.15
N ALA A 48 -21.27 -13.03 -1.76
CA ALA A 48 -20.22 -12.59 -2.67
C ALA A 48 -19.37 -13.77 -3.17
N TYR A 49 -18.93 -14.66 -2.28
CA TYR A 49 -18.23 -15.88 -2.66
C TYR A 49 -19.01 -16.70 -3.69
N ARG A 50 -20.26 -17.05 -3.38
CA ARG A 50 -21.11 -17.92 -4.21
C ARG A 50 -21.34 -17.36 -5.61
N ASN A 51 -21.56 -16.05 -5.71
CA ASN A 51 -21.88 -15.42 -7.00
C ASN A 51 -20.63 -15.09 -7.83
N ILE A 52 -19.52 -14.73 -7.19
CA ILE A 52 -18.35 -14.16 -7.88
C ILE A 52 -17.21 -15.18 -8.03
N LEU A 53 -16.83 -15.91 -6.98
CA LEU A 53 -15.63 -16.77 -7.02
C LEU A 53 -15.94 -18.26 -7.14
N ALA A 54 -17.01 -18.75 -6.50
CA ALA A 54 -17.30 -20.18 -6.42
C ALA A 54 -17.34 -20.91 -7.78
N PRO A 55 -17.89 -20.33 -8.88
CA PRO A 55 -17.86 -20.98 -10.19
C PRO A 55 -16.43 -21.27 -10.68
N ALA A 56 -15.52 -20.30 -10.53
CA ALA A 56 -14.12 -20.48 -10.91
C ALA A 56 -13.37 -21.41 -9.95
N MET A 57 -13.64 -21.33 -8.64
CA MET A 57 -12.95 -22.20 -7.66
C MET A 57 -13.25 -23.69 -7.91
N ARG A 58 -14.50 -24.04 -8.23
CA ARG A 58 -14.87 -25.41 -8.62
C ARG A 58 -14.15 -25.87 -9.89
N TYR A 59 -13.95 -24.97 -10.83
CA TYR A 59 -13.24 -25.26 -12.08
C TYR A 59 -11.74 -25.44 -11.88
N PHE A 60 -11.13 -24.73 -10.92
CA PHE A 60 -9.71 -24.84 -10.63
C PHE A 60 -9.32 -26.12 -9.85
N GLY A 61 -10.28 -26.75 -9.16
CA GLY A 61 -10.03 -27.98 -8.39
C GLY A 61 -9.02 -27.75 -7.26
N ASN A 62 -7.95 -28.54 -7.22
CA ASN A 62 -6.98 -28.56 -6.11
C ASN A 62 -5.92 -27.45 -6.16
N LYS A 63 -6.10 -26.41 -6.99
CA LYS A 63 -5.15 -25.30 -7.05
C LYS A 63 -5.23 -24.48 -5.77
N THR A 64 -4.07 -24.15 -5.21
CA THR A 64 -3.94 -23.43 -3.94
C THR A 64 -3.63 -21.95 -4.12
N HIS A 65 -3.21 -21.52 -5.31
CA HIS A 65 -2.97 -20.12 -5.64
C HIS A 65 -3.96 -19.65 -6.70
N ILE A 66 -4.64 -18.54 -6.41
CA ILE A 66 -5.51 -17.83 -7.34
C ILE A 66 -4.99 -16.42 -7.64
N ILE A 67 -5.00 -16.05 -8.93
CA ILE A 67 -4.69 -14.70 -9.39
C ILE A 67 -6.00 -14.04 -9.79
N ILE A 68 -6.29 -12.86 -9.22
CA ILE A 68 -7.54 -12.14 -9.45
C ILE A 68 -7.23 -10.87 -10.24
N ALA A 69 -7.87 -10.72 -11.41
CA ALA A 69 -7.86 -9.48 -12.17
C ALA A 69 -9.26 -8.85 -12.13
N PRO A 70 -9.55 -7.97 -11.14
CA PRO A 70 -10.85 -7.32 -11.02
C PRO A 70 -11.04 -6.23 -12.09
N HIS A 71 -12.30 -5.88 -12.34
CA HIS A 71 -12.68 -4.80 -13.25
C HIS A 71 -13.67 -3.87 -12.55
N ASP A 72 -13.55 -2.57 -12.76
CA ASP A 72 -14.46 -1.55 -12.19
C ASP A 72 -14.50 -1.67 -10.66
N ARG A 73 -15.64 -1.42 -10.00
CA ARG A 73 -15.76 -1.43 -8.54
C ARG A 73 -15.31 -2.72 -7.83
N LEU A 74 -15.05 -3.80 -8.56
CA LEU A 74 -14.42 -4.99 -8.00
C LEU A 74 -12.98 -4.72 -7.48
N TYR A 75 -12.31 -3.66 -7.94
CA TYR A 75 -11.00 -3.24 -7.41
C TYR A 75 -11.03 -2.94 -5.91
N PHE A 76 -12.18 -2.53 -5.37
CA PHE A 76 -12.33 -2.23 -3.94
C PHE A 76 -12.54 -3.47 -3.08
N LEU A 77 -12.83 -4.64 -3.68
CA LEU A 77 -13.17 -5.83 -2.91
C LEU A 77 -11.91 -6.55 -2.41
N PRO A 78 -11.77 -6.77 -1.09
CA PRO A 78 -10.78 -7.70 -0.57
C PRO A 78 -11.32 -9.13 -0.71
N PHE A 79 -11.14 -9.77 -1.86
CA PHE A 79 -11.70 -11.10 -2.18
C PHE A 79 -11.33 -12.18 -1.15
N GLU A 80 -10.21 -11.99 -0.46
CA GLU A 80 -9.75 -12.82 0.67
C GLU A 80 -10.72 -12.87 1.86
N THR A 81 -11.62 -11.87 1.98
CA THR A 81 -12.65 -11.77 3.03
C THR A 81 -13.93 -12.52 2.72
N PHE A 82 -14.06 -13.07 1.52
CA PHE A 82 -15.26 -13.81 1.15
C PHE A 82 -15.35 -15.09 1.98
N VAL A 83 -16.56 -15.41 2.45
CA VAL A 83 -16.79 -16.60 3.28
C VAL A 83 -17.15 -17.77 2.38
N VAL A 84 -16.41 -18.86 2.51
CA VAL A 84 -16.61 -20.11 1.76
C VAL A 84 -17.68 -20.98 2.42
N GLU A 85 -17.59 -21.11 3.74
CA GLU A 85 -18.48 -21.93 4.58
C GLU A 85 -18.97 -21.12 5.76
N THR A 86 -20.27 -21.20 6.05
CA THR A 86 -20.95 -20.31 7.01
C THR A 86 -21.06 -20.87 8.43
N GLY A 87 -20.97 -22.19 8.61
CA GLY A 87 -21.13 -22.83 9.92
C GLY A 87 -20.06 -22.37 10.91
N THR A 88 -18.80 -22.73 10.65
CA THR A 88 -17.64 -22.00 11.17
C THR A 88 -17.10 -21.14 10.03
N PRO A 89 -17.20 -19.79 10.10
CA PRO A 89 -16.80 -18.91 9.01
C PRO A 89 -15.37 -19.19 8.52
N THR A 90 -15.28 -19.85 7.37
CA THR A 90 -14.01 -20.13 6.69
C THR A 90 -13.87 -19.16 5.54
N TYR A 91 -12.82 -18.36 5.54
CA TYR A 91 -12.61 -17.30 4.57
C TYR A 91 -11.80 -17.81 3.36
N VAL A 92 -11.84 -17.09 2.24
CA VAL A 92 -10.97 -17.38 1.09
C VAL A 92 -9.50 -17.38 1.51
N VAL A 93 -9.09 -16.44 2.36
CA VAL A 93 -7.72 -16.37 2.91
C VAL A 93 -7.32 -17.63 3.66
N ASP A 94 -8.26 -18.44 4.16
CA ASP A 94 -7.98 -19.68 4.91
C ASP A 94 -7.68 -20.87 4.00
N ARG A 95 -8.09 -20.81 2.73
CA ARG A 95 -7.96 -21.92 1.77
C ARG A 95 -6.97 -21.66 0.64
N TRP A 96 -6.88 -20.41 0.18
CA TRP A 96 -6.07 -20.06 -0.98
C TRP A 96 -5.07 -18.95 -0.67
N PHE A 97 -3.97 -18.97 -1.41
CA PHE A 97 -3.05 -17.85 -1.56
C PHE A 97 -3.55 -16.97 -2.69
N VAL A 98 -3.64 -15.67 -2.45
CA VAL A 98 -4.28 -14.72 -3.36
C VAL A 98 -3.28 -13.65 -3.78
N SER A 99 -3.19 -13.42 -5.08
CA SER A 99 -2.52 -12.26 -5.68
C SER A 99 -3.46 -11.58 -6.67
N TYR A 100 -3.17 -10.32 -6.97
CA TYR A 100 -4.00 -9.45 -7.78
C TYR A 100 -3.23 -8.93 -8.97
N TYR A 101 -3.92 -8.67 -10.07
CA TYR A 101 -3.35 -8.00 -11.23
C TYR A 101 -4.33 -6.97 -11.77
N PRO A 102 -3.86 -5.84 -12.30
CA PRO A 102 -4.74 -4.87 -12.96
C PRO A 102 -5.35 -5.44 -14.25
N SER A 103 -4.63 -6.32 -14.95
CA SER A 103 -5.14 -7.02 -16.13
C SER A 103 -4.32 -8.26 -16.47
N GLY A 104 -4.88 -9.13 -17.31
CA GLY A 104 -4.15 -10.27 -17.89
C GLY A 104 -2.97 -9.85 -18.77
N SER A 105 -3.09 -8.73 -19.50
CA SER A 105 -2.01 -8.20 -20.35
C SER A 105 -0.80 -7.77 -19.52
N ILE A 106 -1.02 -7.09 -18.40
CA ILE A 106 0.07 -6.70 -17.48
C ILE A 106 0.71 -7.93 -16.85
N LEU A 107 -0.05 -8.97 -16.52
CA LEU A 107 0.51 -10.25 -16.06
C LEU A 107 1.46 -10.88 -17.08
N VAL A 108 1.08 -10.92 -18.36
CA VAL A 108 1.92 -11.48 -19.42
C VAL A 108 3.18 -10.63 -19.61
N LEU A 109 3.04 -9.30 -19.66
CA LEU A 109 4.17 -8.38 -19.80
C LEU A 109 5.14 -8.51 -18.61
N ASN A 110 4.64 -8.51 -17.38
CA ASN A 110 5.45 -8.62 -16.17
C ASN A 110 6.31 -9.89 -16.18
N ARG A 111 5.71 -11.05 -16.52
CA ARG A 111 6.44 -12.32 -16.62
C ARG A 111 7.55 -12.28 -17.67
N LYS A 112 7.28 -11.70 -18.84
CA LYS A 112 8.27 -11.56 -19.91
C LYS A 112 9.45 -10.66 -19.51
N TYR A 113 9.19 -9.60 -18.74
CA TYR A 113 10.25 -8.70 -18.27
C TYR A 113 11.03 -9.24 -17.07
N GLN A 114 10.47 -10.18 -16.30
CA GLN A 114 11.15 -10.77 -15.14
C GLN A 114 12.32 -11.69 -15.47
N GLU A 115 12.30 -12.37 -16.61
CA GLU A 115 13.34 -13.33 -17.01
C GLU A 115 14.74 -12.71 -17.16
N LYS A 116 14.82 -11.37 -17.23
CA LYS A 116 16.07 -10.62 -17.49
C LYS A 116 16.47 -9.68 -16.36
N ARG A 117 15.87 -9.82 -15.16
CA ARG A 117 16.11 -8.87 -14.06
C ARG A 117 17.42 -9.18 -13.33
N PRO A 118 18.27 -8.17 -13.08
CA PRO A 118 19.48 -8.34 -12.29
C PRO A 118 19.12 -8.68 -10.84
N SER A 119 19.94 -9.50 -10.19
CA SER A 119 19.76 -9.84 -8.77
C SER A 119 20.24 -8.68 -7.88
N PRO A 120 19.37 -8.11 -7.02
CA PRO A 120 19.77 -7.04 -6.12
C PRO A 120 20.78 -7.50 -5.07
N LYS A 121 21.69 -6.60 -4.68
CA LYS A 121 22.82 -6.90 -3.77
C LYS A 121 22.49 -6.70 -2.29
N LYS A 122 21.50 -5.87 -1.98
CA LYS A 122 21.05 -5.53 -0.62
C LYS A 122 19.66 -6.09 -0.37
N PRO A 123 19.34 -6.55 0.85
CA PRO A 123 18.08 -7.22 1.11
C PRO A 123 16.89 -6.26 1.21
N LEU A 124 17.07 -5.07 1.77
CA LEU A 124 15.98 -4.17 2.12
C LEU A 124 16.43 -2.71 2.14
N PHE A 125 15.62 -1.83 1.57
CA PHE A 125 15.55 -0.41 1.92
C PHE A 125 14.23 -0.14 2.62
N ALA A 126 14.22 0.60 3.73
CA ALA A 126 12.99 0.86 4.47
C ALA A 126 12.91 2.29 5.00
N VAL A 127 11.69 2.86 5.01
CA VAL A 127 11.42 4.21 5.52
C VAL A 127 10.23 4.18 6.47
N GLY A 128 10.34 4.78 7.65
CA GLY A 128 9.27 4.76 8.66
C GLY A 128 9.34 5.90 9.69
N ASP A 129 8.27 6.09 10.46
CA ASP A 129 8.10 7.12 11.50
C ASP A 129 8.59 8.52 11.11
N PRO A 130 8.10 9.11 9.99
CA PRO A 130 8.53 10.44 9.59
C PRO A 130 8.13 11.53 10.62
N VAL A 131 8.77 12.69 10.51
CA VAL A 131 8.52 13.88 11.34
C VAL A 131 7.72 14.89 10.53
N PHE A 132 6.46 15.09 10.91
CA PHE A 132 5.49 15.88 10.15
C PHE A 132 5.26 17.30 10.70
N SER A 133 5.75 17.62 11.90
CA SER A 133 5.60 18.95 12.49
C SER A 133 6.91 19.41 13.10
N PRO A 134 7.26 20.70 12.99
CA PRO A 134 8.39 21.26 13.72
C PRO A 134 8.24 21.08 15.23
N ASN A 135 7.00 20.96 15.73
CA ASN A 135 6.71 20.73 17.15
C ASN A 135 7.00 19.29 17.62
N ASP A 136 7.35 18.38 16.72
CA ASP A 136 7.76 17.03 17.09
C ASP A 136 9.06 17.08 17.91
N PRO A 137 9.16 16.39 19.06
CA PRO A 137 10.35 16.43 19.92
C PRO A 137 11.61 15.88 19.24
N ARG A 138 11.48 15.17 18.11
CA ARG A 138 12.60 14.67 17.32
C ARG A 138 13.11 15.71 16.30
N TYR A 139 12.42 16.84 16.15
CA TYR A 139 12.81 17.91 15.24
C TYR A 139 13.83 18.86 15.90
N PRO A 140 15.05 19.03 15.34
CA PRO A 140 16.09 19.86 15.94
C PRO A 140 15.68 21.34 16.06
N GLU A 141 15.95 21.94 17.23
CA GLU A 141 15.59 23.33 17.52
C GLU A 141 16.27 24.32 16.56
N GLU A 142 17.54 24.06 16.23
CA GLU A 142 18.31 24.84 15.24
C GLU A 142 17.62 24.90 13.87
N LYS A 143 16.93 23.83 13.46
CA LYS A 143 16.22 23.76 12.17
C LYS A 143 14.91 24.53 12.19
N LYS A 144 14.25 24.67 13.35
CA LYS A 144 13.02 25.47 13.48
C LYS A 144 13.27 26.93 13.09
N MET A 145 14.33 27.51 13.64
CA MET A 145 14.69 28.92 13.40
C MET A 145 15.07 29.16 11.93
N ILE A 146 15.80 28.24 11.31
CA ILE A 146 16.17 28.34 9.89
C ILE A 146 14.94 28.18 8.99
N GLN A 147 14.02 27.28 9.31
CA GLN A 147 12.81 27.04 8.52
C GLN A 147 11.84 28.23 8.58
N LEU A 148 11.73 28.86 9.75
CA LEU A 148 11.08 30.16 9.96
C LEU A 148 11.70 31.27 9.10
N ALA A 149 13.03 31.37 9.06
CA ALA A 149 13.75 32.38 8.28
C ALA A 149 13.71 32.13 6.76
N MET A 150 13.58 30.87 6.33
CA MET A 150 13.52 30.48 4.92
C MET A 150 12.09 30.40 4.36
N ALA A 151 11.09 30.72 5.18
CA ALA A 151 9.68 30.71 4.80
C ALA A 151 9.32 31.69 3.66
N ASP A 152 10.24 32.57 3.26
CA ASP A 152 9.86 33.80 2.56
C ASP A 152 10.10 33.86 1.04
N GLU A 153 10.75 32.91 0.35
CA GLU A 153 10.87 33.10 -1.13
C GLU A 153 11.04 31.84 -2.00
N LYS A 154 11.64 30.75 -1.50
CA LYS A 154 12.06 29.63 -2.37
C LYS A 154 11.11 28.43 -2.41
N ARG A 155 10.35 28.13 -1.36
CA ARG A 155 9.46 26.96 -1.29
C ARG A 155 8.04 27.25 -1.77
N GLY A 156 7.40 26.24 -2.34
CA GLY A 156 6.08 26.35 -2.95
C GLY A 156 4.95 26.63 -1.96
N VAL A 157 3.79 26.98 -2.52
CA VAL A 157 2.54 27.24 -1.76
C VAL A 157 2.07 26.00 -1.00
N LEU A 158 2.34 24.80 -1.54
CA LEU A 158 1.95 23.53 -0.93
C LEU A 158 2.74 23.30 0.37
N TYR A 159 4.06 23.46 0.32
CA TYR A 159 4.92 23.38 1.50
C TYR A 159 4.47 24.32 2.63
N ARG A 160 4.25 25.60 2.33
CA ARG A 160 3.80 26.58 3.34
C ARG A 160 2.45 26.20 3.96
N ARG A 161 1.51 25.69 3.16
CA ARG A 161 0.17 25.35 3.65
C ARG A 161 0.19 24.14 4.59
N VAL A 162 0.90 23.09 4.22
CA VAL A 162 0.88 21.82 4.95
C VAL A 162 1.75 21.91 6.20
N TRP A 163 2.97 22.44 6.05
CA TRP A 163 4.00 22.31 7.08
C TRP A 163 4.16 23.55 7.96
N MET A 164 3.77 24.72 7.45
CA MET A 164 3.85 25.97 8.20
C MET A 164 2.49 26.45 8.72
N GLY A 165 1.40 25.74 8.43
CA GLY A 165 0.04 26.12 8.84
C GLY A 165 -0.14 26.24 10.37
N GLU A 166 0.54 25.39 11.15
CA GLU A 166 0.56 25.49 12.62
C GLU A 166 1.37 26.70 13.10
N LEU A 167 2.46 27.04 12.40
CA LEU A 167 3.34 28.18 12.73
C LEU A 167 2.68 29.55 12.47
N PHE A 168 1.94 29.69 11.37
CA PHE A 168 1.26 30.94 11.03
C PHE A 168 -0.04 31.18 11.80
N SER A 169 -0.67 30.12 12.36
CA SER A 169 -1.85 30.24 13.23
C SER A 169 -1.57 30.98 14.54
N ALA A 170 -0.30 31.12 14.93
CA ALA A 170 0.12 31.87 16.11
C ALA A 170 0.16 33.40 15.90
N VAL A 171 -0.05 33.90 14.67
CA VAL A 171 0.17 35.32 14.34
C VAL A 171 -1.05 36.04 13.74
N SER A 172 -2.02 35.37 13.09
CA SER A 172 -3.31 35.99 12.72
C SER A 172 -4.39 34.99 12.29
N GLU A 173 -5.64 35.48 12.25
CA GLU A 173 -6.89 34.72 12.35
C GLU A 173 -7.13 33.62 11.28
N LYS A 174 -7.36 32.41 11.82
CA LYS A 174 -8.05 31.24 11.26
C LYS A 174 -7.60 30.75 9.87
N PRO A 175 -6.71 29.75 9.80
CA PRO A 175 -6.62 28.92 8.61
C PRO A 175 -7.88 28.05 8.52
N LYS A 176 -8.73 28.33 7.54
CA LYS A 176 -9.70 27.32 7.08
C LYS A 176 -8.91 26.23 6.37
N GLU A 177 -8.79 25.08 7.06
CA GLU A 177 -8.32 23.78 6.56
C GLU A 177 -6.80 23.55 6.52
N THR A 178 -6.18 23.36 7.70
CA THR A 178 -4.86 22.75 7.83
C THR A 178 -5.00 21.22 7.75
N VAL A 179 -4.26 20.57 6.85
CA VAL A 179 -4.14 19.10 6.84
C VAL A 179 -3.11 18.71 7.89
N ILE A 180 -3.54 17.99 8.93
CA ILE A 180 -2.65 17.53 10.01
C ILE A 180 -2.34 16.06 9.78
N PHE A 181 -1.05 15.73 9.69
CA PHE A 181 -0.55 14.36 9.64
C PHE A 181 -0.09 13.94 11.04
N PRO A 182 -0.86 13.12 11.77
CA PRO A 182 -0.44 12.65 13.09
C PRO A 182 0.78 11.73 12.94
N ARG A 183 1.62 11.69 13.98
CA ARG A 183 2.75 10.75 14.04
C ARG A 183 2.24 9.31 14.01
N LEU A 184 2.93 8.47 13.25
CA LEU A 184 2.68 7.02 13.15
C LEU A 184 3.80 6.25 13.87
N GLU A 185 3.79 6.25 15.21
CA GLU A 185 4.91 5.73 15.99
C GLU A 185 5.24 4.25 15.67
N ASN A 186 4.23 3.42 15.39
CA ASN A 186 4.49 2.00 15.13
C ASN A 186 5.16 1.74 13.78
N THR A 187 5.08 2.66 12.81
CA THR A 187 5.83 2.53 11.54
C THR A 187 7.34 2.52 11.76
N GLY A 188 7.85 3.21 12.77
CA GLY A 188 9.27 3.20 13.14
C GLY A 188 9.67 1.88 13.80
N LYS A 189 8.79 1.32 14.64
CA LYS A 189 8.97 -0.02 15.24
C LYS A 189 8.92 -1.10 14.14
N GLU A 190 8.02 -0.95 13.18
CA GLU A 190 7.84 -1.81 12.01
C GLU A 190 9.12 -1.90 11.18
N VAL A 191 9.64 -0.77 10.67
CA VAL A 191 10.81 -0.80 9.79
C VAL A 191 12.07 -1.26 10.50
N ARG A 192 12.26 -0.91 11.78
CA ARG A 192 13.40 -1.41 12.57
C ARG A 192 13.30 -2.92 12.81
N ALA A 193 12.12 -3.43 13.18
CA ALA A 193 11.92 -4.86 13.37
C ALA A 193 12.12 -5.65 12.07
N ILE A 194 11.64 -5.12 10.94
CA ILE A 194 11.88 -5.70 9.62
C ILE A 194 13.38 -5.63 9.29
N GLY A 195 14.03 -4.50 9.55
CA GLY A 195 15.48 -4.31 9.42
C GLY A 195 16.30 -5.40 10.10
N SER A 196 15.99 -5.68 11.36
CA SER A 196 16.63 -6.75 12.13
C SER A 196 16.45 -8.14 11.50
N LEU A 197 15.32 -8.43 10.85
CA LEU A 197 15.13 -9.71 10.13
C LEU A 197 16.04 -9.85 8.91
N TRP A 198 16.43 -8.72 8.31
CA TRP A 198 17.24 -8.67 7.09
C TRP A 198 18.70 -8.29 7.34
N GLY A 199 19.09 -7.98 8.58
CA GLY A 199 20.46 -7.59 8.94
C GLY A 199 20.83 -6.19 8.44
N VAL A 200 19.86 -5.27 8.39
CA VAL A 200 20.08 -3.86 8.00
C VAL A 200 19.54 -2.94 9.09
N SER A 201 20.06 -1.71 9.15
CA SER A 201 19.71 -0.75 10.20
C SER A 201 19.81 0.71 9.71
N GLU A 202 19.56 1.65 10.61
CA GLU A 202 19.81 3.07 10.37
C GLU A 202 21.32 3.33 10.17
N GLU A 203 22.18 2.60 10.87
CA GLU A 203 23.65 2.72 10.78
C GLU A 203 24.20 2.23 9.44
N THR A 204 23.59 1.20 8.85
CA THR A 204 23.96 0.75 7.49
C THR A 204 23.46 1.71 6.40
N GLY A 205 22.64 2.70 6.76
CA GLY A 205 22.04 3.67 5.86
C GLY A 205 20.89 3.13 5.03
N ASP A 206 20.43 1.91 5.29
CA ASP A 206 19.38 1.22 4.54
C ASP A 206 17.99 1.46 5.15
N ILE A 207 17.93 1.91 6.41
CA ILE A 207 16.70 2.32 7.08
C ILE A 207 16.73 3.82 7.33
N LYS A 208 15.64 4.50 6.98
CA LYS A 208 15.43 5.93 7.20
C LYS A 208 14.25 6.13 8.14
N VAL A 209 14.48 6.78 9.27
CA VAL A 209 13.41 7.11 10.22
C VAL A 209 13.51 8.51 10.75
N GLY A 210 12.43 8.99 11.37
CA GLY A 210 12.41 10.30 12.02
C GLY A 210 12.75 11.38 11.00
N ILE A 211 13.60 12.34 11.39
CA ILE A 211 13.98 13.44 10.50
C ILE A 211 14.73 13.00 9.23
N ASN A 212 15.27 11.78 9.19
CA ASN A 212 15.98 11.25 8.03
C ASN A 212 15.04 10.54 7.03
N ALA A 213 13.77 10.32 7.38
CA ALA A 213 12.75 9.76 6.49
C ALA A 213 12.24 10.80 5.48
N THR A 214 13.14 11.47 4.76
CA THR A 214 12.80 12.55 3.81
C THR A 214 12.62 12.04 2.39
N GLU A 215 11.84 12.78 1.61
CA GLU A 215 11.68 12.59 0.17
C GLU A 215 13.04 12.61 -0.56
N LYS A 216 13.93 13.53 -0.20
CA LYS A 216 15.29 13.63 -0.73
C LYS A 216 16.10 12.34 -0.52
N GLU A 217 16.07 11.77 0.68
CA GLU A 217 16.80 10.53 0.96
C GLU A 217 16.25 9.36 0.16
N VAL A 218 14.93 9.31 -0.07
CA VAL A 218 14.33 8.34 -0.98
C VAL A 218 14.79 8.56 -2.41
N LYS A 219 14.74 9.79 -2.93
CA LYS A 219 15.14 10.10 -4.32
C LYS A 219 16.63 9.86 -4.59
N ARG A 220 17.50 10.12 -3.61
CA ARG A 220 18.96 9.93 -3.72
C ARG A 220 19.38 8.47 -3.63
N THR A 221 18.54 7.62 -3.04
CA THR A 221 18.84 6.20 -2.85
C THR A 221 18.90 5.48 -4.20
N ASP A 222 19.95 4.66 -4.38
CA ASP A 222 20.07 3.78 -5.53
C ASP A 222 19.21 2.52 -5.32
N HIS A 223 17.93 2.63 -5.67
CA HIS A 223 16.90 1.58 -5.56
C HIS A 223 17.23 0.32 -6.35
N THR A 224 18.14 0.39 -7.32
CA THR A 224 18.57 -0.78 -8.12
C THR A 224 19.34 -1.81 -7.30
N LYS A 225 19.78 -1.46 -6.09
CA LYS A 225 20.55 -2.34 -5.20
C LYS A 225 19.69 -3.21 -4.30
N TYR A 226 18.42 -2.87 -4.07
CA TYR A 226 17.61 -3.50 -3.03
C TYR A 226 16.67 -4.56 -3.56
N LYS A 227 16.55 -5.66 -2.83
CA LYS A 227 15.61 -6.75 -3.13
C LYS A 227 14.19 -6.39 -2.74
N TYR A 228 14.04 -5.74 -1.60
CA TYR A 228 12.75 -5.24 -1.11
C TYR A 228 12.86 -3.75 -0.78
N GLU A 229 11.78 -3.02 -1.04
CA GLU A 229 11.60 -1.66 -0.54
C GLU A 229 10.35 -1.63 0.33
N HIS A 230 10.41 -0.92 1.45
CA HIS A 230 9.32 -0.87 2.42
C HIS A 230 9.09 0.57 2.88
N TYR A 231 7.95 1.15 2.53
CA TYR A 231 7.57 2.52 2.87
C TYR A 231 6.40 2.49 3.86
N ALA A 232 6.68 2.78 5.14
CA ALA A 232 5.71 2.83 6.22
C ALA A 232 5.43 4.28 6.63
N THR A 233 4.39 4.87 6.05
CA THR A 233 4.10 6.31 6.19
C THR A 233 2.64 6.63 5.87
N HIS A 234 2.26 7.91 5.77
CA HIS A 234 0.98 8.32 5.21
C HIS A 234 0.98 8.24 3.69
N GLY A 235 -0.17 7.88 3.14
CA GLY A 235 -0.47 7.95 1.72
C GLY A 235 -1.65 8.89 1.51
N VAL A 236 -1.59 9.69 0.45
CA VAL A 236 -2.65 10.64 0.07
C VAL A 236 -3.08 10.41 -1.37
N LEU A 237 -4.37 10.57 -1.63
CA LEU A 237 -4.95 10.56 -2.96
C LEU A 237 -5.02 11.98 -3.53
N ARG A 238 -5.29 12.07 -4.84
CA ARG A 238 -5.57 13.36 -5.49
C ARG A 238 -6.74 14.04 -4.78
N GLY A 239 -6.53 15.31 -4.40
CA GLY A 239 -7.56 16.12 -3.74
C GLY A 239 -7.60 15.98 -2.22
N ASP A 240 -6.92 15.00 -1.61
CA ASP A 240 -6.80 14.91 -0.14
C ASP A 240 -6.01 16.11 0.42
N VAL A 241 -5.02 16.59 -0.33
CA VAL A 241 -4.23 17.78 0.00
C VAL A 241 -4.41 18.83 -1.09
N ARG A 242 -4.90 20.01 -0.71
CA ARG A 242 -5.14 21.10 -1.67
C ARG A 242 -3.82 21.54 -2.33
N GLY A 243 -3.75 21.41 -3.64
CA GLY A 243 -2.56 21.74 -4.44
C GLY A 243 -1.83 20.50 -4.96
N LEU A 244 -2.01 19.36 -4.30
CA LEU A 244 -1.52 18.08 -4.78
C LEU A 244 -2.49 17.49 -5.81
N LYS A 245 -2.01 17.30 -7.04
CA LYS A 245 -2.82 16.91 -8.20
C LYS A 245 -2.78 15.42 -8.53
N GLU A 246 -2.06 14.64 -7.74
CA GLU A 246 -1.86 13.21 -7.94
C GLU A 246 -1.62 12.52 -6.59
N PRO A 247 -1.72 11.18 -6.51
CA PRO A 247 -1.39 10.46 -5.30
C PRO A 247 0.09 10.63 -4.90
N ALA A 248 0.38 10.59 -3.60
CA ALA A 248 1.74 10.70 -3.07
C ALA A 248 1.94 9.91 -1.77
N LEU A 249 3.19 9.56 -1.49
CA LEU A 249 3.63 9.17 -0.14
C LEU A 249 4.11 10.42 0.60
N VAL A 250 3.73 10.55 1.86
CA VAL A 250 4.14 11.69 2.70
C VAL A 250 5.42 11.31 3.43
N PHE A 251 6.38 12.23 3.53
CA PHE A 251 7.66 12.02 4.20
C PHE A 251 7.91 13.11 5.24
N SER A 252 9.06 13.02 5.92
CA SER A 252 9.46 14.02 6.90
C SER A 252 9.56 15.40 6.27
N LEU A 253 9.35 16.42 7.10
CA LEU A 253 9.59 17.81 6.76
C LEU A 253 10.92 17.95 6.01
N PRO A 254 10.90 18.53 4.79
CA PRO A 254 12.14 18.71 4.06
C PRO A 254 13.04 19.70 4.81
N ASN A 255 14.32 19.35 4.90
CA ASN A 255 15.33 20.13 5.63
C ASN A 255 15.59 21.45 4.90
N PRO A 256 16.04 22.51 5.58
CA PRO A 256 16.39 23.80 4.96
C PRO A 256 17.23 23.71 3.68
N GLU A 257 18.18 22.78 3.66
CA GLU A 257 19.13 22.53 2.57
C GLU A 257 18.57 21.63 1.44
N ASP A 258 17.36 21.09 1.60
CA ASP A 258 16.74 20.23 0.60
C ASP A 258 16.23 21.06 -0.59
N PRO A 259 16.29 20.52 -1.83
CA PRO A 259 15.82 21.21 -3.02
C PRO A 259 14.40 21.77 -2.83
N PRO A 260 14.08 22.97 -3.34
CA PRO A 260 12.74 23.53 -3.16
C PRO A 260 11.61 22.70 -3.80
N SER A 261 11.94 21.82 -4.74
CA SER A 261 11.03 20.85 -5.33
C SER A 261 10.65 19.70 -4.40
N ASP A 262 11.47 19.43 -3.37
CA ASP A 262 11.21 18.37 -2.41
C ASP A 262 10.36 18.97 -1.28
N GLU A 263 9.04 18.74 -1.38
CA GLU A 263 8.04 19.33 -0.49
C GLU A 263 7.58 18.37 0.62
N GLY A 264 8.20 17.20 0.76
CA GLY A 264 7.82 16.15 1.71
C GLY A 264 6.73 15.22 1.15
N PHE A 265 6.55 15.21 -0.16
CA PHE A 265 5.55 14.43 -0.87
C PHE A 265 6.20 13.76 -2.08
N LEU A 266 6.47 12.46 -1.99
CA LEU A 266 6.94 11.70 -3.14
C LEU A 266 5.75 11.37 -4.03
N THR A 267 5.61 12.11 -5.12
CA THR A 267 4.42 12.02 -5.97
C THR A 267 4.49 10.86 -6.95
N MET A 268 3.32 10.46 -7.49
CA MET A 268 3.23 9.43 -8.52
C MET A 268 4.16 9.74 -9.73
N SER A 269 4.17 11.00 -10.22
CA SER A 269 5.04 11.45 -11.31
C SER A 269 6.53 11.35 -11.02
N GLU A 270 6.93 11.50 -9.75
CA GLU A 270 8.32 11.35 -9.33
C GLU A 270 8.73 9.89 -9.23
N ILE A 271 7.83 9.03 -8.73
CA ILE A 271 8.04 7.58 -8.68
C ILE A 271 8.24 7.02 -10.10
N PHE A 272 7.53 7.53 -11.11
CA PHE A 272 7.74 7.14 -12.51
C PHE A 272 9.17 7.39 -13.02
N ARG A 273 9.94 8.27 -12.37
CA ARG A 273 11.33 8.58 -12.72
C ARG A 273 12.34 7.73 -11.93
N ILE A 274 11.89 7.03 -10.89
CA ILE A 274 12.72 6.10 -10.13
C ILE A 274 12.96 4.85 -10.97
N ARG A 275 14.15 4.25 -10.83
CA ARG A 275 14.46 2.92 -11.34
C ARG A 275 14.73 1.99 -10.17
N THR A 276 13.96 0.93 -10.05
CA THR A 276 14.10 -0.08 -9.00
C THR A 276 14.28 -1.48 -9.57
N ASN A 277 15.16 -2.25 -8.94
CA ASN A 277 15.27 -3.70 -9.17
C ASN A 277 14.61 -4.51 -8.06
N ALA A 278 13.88 -3.87 -7.15
CA ALA A 278 13.21 -4.55 -6.06
C ALA A 278 12.27 -5.62 -6.60
N ASP A 279 12.36 -6.83 -6.07
CA ASP A 279 11.40 -7.89 -6.32
C ASP A 279 10.01 -7.52 -5.79
N MET A 280 9.95 -6.63 -4.80
CA MET A 280 8.70 -6.13 -4.27
C MET A 280 8.89 -4.78 -3.57
N VAL A 281 7.92 -3.88 -3.78
CA VAL A 281 7.74 -2.66 -3.00
C VAL A 281 6.53 -2.83 -2.06
N VAL A 282 6.68 -2.49 -0.79
CA VAL A 282 5.58 -2.47 0.19
C VAL A 282 5.21 -1.02 0.49
N LEU A 283 3.94 -0.68 0.26
CA LEU A 283 3.36 0.62 0.58
C LEU A 283 2.48 0.47 1.84
N SER A 284 3.15 0.42 3.00
CA SER A 284 2.54 0.34 4.34
C SER A 284 1.97 1.71 4.74
N ALA A 285 1.00 2.18 3.95
CA ALA A 285 0.42 3.51 4.03
C ALA A 285 -1.06 3.45 3.64
N CYS A 286 -1.85 4.44 4.06
CA CYS A 286 -3.31 4.47 3.85
C CYS A 286 -3.69 4.57 2.36
N LYS A 287 -4.71 3.79 1.96
CA LYS A 287 -5.37 3.86 0.63
C LYS A 287 -4.41 3.77 -0.58
N THR A 288 -3.25 3.12 -0.44
CA THR A 288 -2.20 3.11 -1.47
C THR A 288 -2.49 2.20 -2.66
N ALA A 289 -3.41 1.25 -2.52
CA ALA A 289 -3.91 0.44 -3.63
C ALA A 289 -5.04 1.12 -4.40
N LEU A 290 -5.53 2.28 -3.92
CA LEU A 290 -6.56 3.06 -4.61
C LEU A 290 -5.91 4.02 -5.62
N GLY A 291 -6.70 4.43 -6.61
CA GLY A 291 -6.27 5.29 -7.70
C GLY A 291 -7.46 5.78 -8.51
N GLU A 292 -7.19 6.50 -9.58
CA GLU A 292 -8.23 6.88 -10.54
C GLU A 292 -8.50 5.72 -11.50
N GLU A 293 -9.77 5.36 -11.67
CA GLU A 293 -10.15 4.40 -12.72
C GLU A 293 -10.14 5.13 -14.07
N VAL A 294 -9.21 4.73 -14.94
CA VAL A 294 -9.10 5.26 -16.30
C VAL A 294 -9.64 4.21 -17.28
N PRO A 295 -10.68 4.52 -18.08
CA PRO A 295 -11.23 3.59 -19.06
C PRO A 295 -10.17 3.05 -20.00
N GLY A 296 -10.09 1.73 -20.15
CA GLY A 296 -9.09 1.05 -20.98
C GLY A 296 -7.70 0.91 -20.35
N GLU A 297 -7.42 1.63 -19.27
CA GLU A 297 -6.13 1.63 -18.56
C GLU A 297 -6.18 1.02 -17.16
N GLY A 298 -7.38 0.85 -16.60
CA GLY A 298 -7.59 0.33 -15.25
C GLY A 298 -7.27 1.35 -14.17
N LEU A 299 -6.87 0.88 -12.99
CA LEU A 299 -6.58 1.73 -11.85
C LEU A 299 -5.20 2.38 -11.98
N VAL A 300 -5.14 3.72 -11.92
CA VAL A 300 -3.91 4.52 -11.99
C VAL A 300 -3.62 5.11 -10.62
N GLY A 301 -2.49 4.73 -10.03
CA GLY A 301 -2.06 5.18 -8.71
C GLY A 301 -0.62 4.77 -8.39
N LEU A 302 -0.26 4.83 -7.11
CA LEU A 302 1.10 4.54 -6.64
C LEU A 302 1.58 3.13 -7.02
N THR A 303 0.69 2.13 -6.98
CA THR A 303 1.01 0.76 -7.39
C THR A 303 1.50 0.69 -8.83
N ARG A 304 0.83 1.38 -9.76
CA ARG A 304 1.22 1.42 -11.18
C ARG A 304 2.53 2.17 -11.38
N ALA A 305 2.76 3.26 -10.64
CA ALA A 305 4.01 4.01 -10.71
C ALA A 305 5.21 3.16 -10.29
N PHE A 306 5.12 2.44 -9.16
CA PHE A 306 6.20 1.53 -8.73
C PHE A 306 6.39 0.34 -9.67
N MET A 307 5.31 -0.22 -10.22
CA MET A 307 5.44 -1.26 -11.25
C MET A 307 6.19 -0.76 -12.48
N TYR A 308 5.91 0.48 -12.91
CA TYR A 308 6.64 1.11 -14.01
C TYR A 308 8.11 1.40 -13.65
N ALA A 309 8.37 1.80 -12.41
CA ALA A 309 9.73 2.00 -11.90
C ALA A 309 10.59 0.72 -11.95
N GLY A 310 9.96 -0.45 -12.05
CA GLY A 310 10.63 -1.70 -12.38
C GLY A 310 10.35 -2.86 -11.42
N THR A 311 9.54 -2.66 -10.37
CA THR A 311 9.19 -3.75 -9.46
C THR A 311 8.07 -4.63 -10.03
N PRO A 312 8.15 -5.97 -9.94
CA PRO A 312 7.14 -6.85 -10.48
C PRO A 312 5.93 -6.98 -9.57
N SER A 313 6.02 -6.49 -8.34
CA SER A 313 4.93 -6.61 -7.38
C SER A 313 4.94 -5.49 -6.35
N VAL A 314 3.76 -5.04 -6.00
CA VAL A 314 3.53 -4.02 -4.98
C VAL A 314 2.53 -4.56 -3.97
N VAL A 315 2.85 -4.47 -2.68
CA VAL A 315 1.88 -4.67 -1.60
C VAL A 315 1.32 -3.31 -1.21
N ALA A 316 0.00 -3.14 -1.27
CA ALA A 316 -0.64 -1.84 -1.02
C ALA A 316 -2.00 -2.01 -0.34
N SER A 317 -2.48 -0.96 0.34
CA SER A 317 -3.70 -1.00 1.15
C SER A 317 -4.94 -0.49 0.40
N LEU A 318 -6.06 -1.20 0.56
CA LEU A 318 -7.35 -0.84 -0.03
C LEU A 318 -8.08 0.27 0.76
N TRP A 319 -7.72 0.50 2.02
CA TRP A 319 -8.34 1.54 2.87
C TRP A 319 -7.34 2.11 3.89
N SER A 320 -7.77 3.06 4.71
CA SER A 320 -6.97 3.60 5.80
C SER A 320 -6.76 2.56 6.89
N VAL A 321 -5.53 2.32 7.32
CA VAL A 321 -5.15 1.19 8.17
C VAL A 321 -4.89 1.61 9.62
N ALA A 322 -5.04 0.68 10.56
CA ALA A 322 -4.66 0.91 11.95
C ALA A 322 -3.16 0.63 12.15
N ASP A 323 -2.44 1.62 12.67
CA ASP A 323 -0.97 1.65 12.82
C ASP A 323 -0.41 0.38 13.50
N GLU A 324 -0.89 0.05 14.70
CA GLU A 324 -0.38 -1.11 15.46
C GLU A 324 -0.60 -2.45 14.73
N SER A 325 -1.81 -2.69 14.22
CA SER A 325 -2.13 -3.94 13.53
C SER A 325 -1.36 -4.10 12.22
N THR A 326 -1.07 -2.99 11.55
CA THR A 326 -0.29 -2.93 10.31
C THR A 326 1.16 -3.32 10.58
N ALA A 327 1.77 -2.75 11.62
CA ALA A 327 3.12 -3.10 12.04
C ALA A 327 3.23 -4.61 12.33
N LYS A 328 2.28 -5.18 13.09
CA LYS A 328 2.24 -6.63 13.37
C LYS A 328 2.13 -7.46 12.08
N LEU A 329 1.27 -7.05 11.15
CA LEU A 329 1.07 -7.72 9.87
C LEU A 329 2.34 -7.71 9.02
N MET A 330 2.98 -6.54 8.87
CA MET A 330 4.14 -6.37 8.00
C MET A 330 5.40 -7.04 8.56
N ILE A 331 5.60 -7.00 9.88
CA ILE A 331 6.66 -7.78 10.53
C ILE A 331 6.43 -9.28 10.29
N ALA A 332 5.19 -9.77 10.46
CA ALA A 332 4.88 -11.17 10.19
C ALA A 332 5.06 -11.54 8.71
N PHE A 333 4.71 -10.65 7.80
CA PHE A 333 4.89 -10.82 6.36
C PHE A 333 6.37 -10.99 5.99
N HIS A 334 7.23 -10.06 6.40
CA HIS A 334 8.68 -10.17 6.15
C HIS A 334 9.31 -11.39 6.85
N ARG A 335 8.79 -11.79 8.03
CA ARG A 335 9.22 -13.03 8.69
C ARG A 335 8.95 -14.26 7.82
N TYR A 336 7.77 -14.38 7.23
CA TYR A 336 7.47 -15.51 6.33
C TYR A 336 8.27 -15.45 5.02
N LEU A 337 8.54 -14.25 4.49
CA LEU A 337 9.46 -14.10 3.35
C LEU A 337 10.87 -14.60 3.67
N LYS A 338 11.39 -14.25 4.86
CA LYS A 338 12.70 -14.72 5.34
C LYS A 338 12.75 -16.25 5.51
N GLN A 339 11.61 -16.88 5.79
CA GLN A 339 11.45 -18.35 5.85
C GLN A 339 11.29 -19.01 4.47
N GLY A 340 11.45 -18.27 3.37
CA GLY A 340 11.42 -18.80 2.00
C GLY A 340 10.01 -19.00 1.43
N LYS A 341 8.97 -18.42 2.05
CA LYS A 341 7.62 -18.40 1.45
C LYS A 341 7.58 -17.39 0.29
N ASP A 342 6.81 -17.70 -0.76
CA ASP A 342 6.52 -16.72 -1.81
C ASP A 342 5.70 -15.55 -1.25
N LYS A 343 5.61 -14.41 -1.97
CA LYS A 343 4.99 -13.18 -1.46
C LYS A 343 3.51 -13.38 -1.15
N ALA A 344 2.79 -14.14 -1.99
CA ALA A 344 1.37 -14.40 -1.76
C ALA A 344 1.17 -15.29 -0.52
N GLN A 345 1.98 -16.34 -0.40
CA GLN A 345 1.99 -17.22 0.76
C GLN A 345 2.32 -16.46 2.05
N ALA A 346 3.39 -15.66 2.02
CA ALA A 346 3.84 -14.89 3.17
C ALA A 346 2.75 -13.91 3.62
N LEU A 347 2.10 -13.19 2.70
CA LEU A 347 1.04 -12.23 3.04
C LEU A 347 -0.18 -12.97 3.61
N THR A 348 -0.65 -14.04 2.95
CA THR A 348 -1.76 -14.85 3.45
C THR A 348 -1.47 -15.42 4.85
N LEU A 349 -0.27 -15.95 5.09
CA LEU A 349 0.12 -16.50 6.40
C LEU A 349 0.21 -15.40 7.47
N ALA A 350 0.68 -14.20 7.12
CA ALA A 350 0.69 -13.05 8.01
C ALA A 350 -0.72 -12.63 8.42
N LYS A 351 -1.67 -12.58 7.46
CA LYS A 351 -3.09 -12.29 7.73
C LYS A 351 -3.71 -13.32 8.67
N ARG A 352 -3.48 -14.62 8.43
CA ARG A 352 -3.94 -15.70 9.31
C ARG A 352 -3.34 -15.59 10.70
N ALA A 353 -2.05 -15.25 10.81
CA ALA A 353 -1.39 -15.06 12.09
C ALA A 353 -1.99 -13.89 12.88
N LEU A 354 -2.26 -12.77 12.22
CA LEU A 354 -2.89 -11.60 12.85
C LEU A 354 -4.30 -11.94 13.37
N ARG A 355 -5.10 -12.67 12.58
CA ARG A 355 -6.42 -13.16 13.02
C ARG A 355 -6.35 -14.03 14.28
N ARG A 356 -5.36 -14.92 14.36
CA ARG A 356 -5.13 -15.77 15.56
C ARG A 356 -4.74 -14.96 16.80
N GLN A 357 -4.27 -13.72 16.64
CA GLN A 357 -3.98 -12.80 17.75
C GLN A 357 -5.21 -12.00 18.21
N GLY A 358 -6.42 -12.32 17.72
CA GLY A 358 -7.66 -11.66 18.14
C GLY A 358 -8.14 -10.55 17.21
N TYR A 359 -7.39 -10.22 16.14
CA TYR A 359 -7.84 -9.28 15.12
C TYR A 359 -8.82 -9.95 14.15
N TYR A 360 -10.02 -10.27 14.61
CA TYR A 360 -11.01 -11.01 13.80
C TYR A 360 -11.67 -10.15 12.71
N ASN A 361 -11.85 -8.85 12.96
CA ASN A 361 -12.46 -7.93 12.00
C ASN A 361 -11.56 -7.76 10.75
N PRO A 362 -12.08 -8.00 9.52
CA PRO A 362 -11.35 -7.77 8.27
C PRO A 362 -10.66 -6.42 8.13
N PHE A 363 -11.16 -5.38 8.81
CA PHE A 363 -10.52 -4.06 8.84
C PHE A 363 -9.02 -4.12 9.16
N TYR A 364 -8.62 -5.00 10.08
CA TYR A 364 -7.22 -5.11 10.54
C TYR A 364 -6.35 -6.01 9.67
N TRP A 365 -6.87 -7.14 9.16
CA TRP A 365 -6.05 -8.15 8.49
C TRP A 365 -6.22 -8.16 6.96
N ALA A 366 -7.30 -7.62 6.42
CA ALA A 366 -7.57 -7.60 4.98
C ALA A 366 -7.18 -6.32 4.19
N PRO A 367 -6.59 -5.24 4.75
CA PRO A 367 -6.38 -4.03 3.96
C PRO A 367 -5.38 -4.22 2.84
N PHE A 368 -4.34 -5.03 3.06
CA PHE A 368 -3.23 -5.15 2.12
C PHE A 368 -3.46 -6.24 1.10
N ILE A 369 -3.29 -5.90 -0.17
CA ILE A 369 -3.28 -6.86 -1.28
C ILE A 369 -1.89 -6.91 -1.92
N LEU A 370 -1.52 -8.08 -2.43
CA LEU A 370 -0.35 -8.24 -3.28
C LEU A 370 -0.79 -8.04 -4.73
N MET A 371 -0.37 -6.94 -5.36
CA MET A 371 -0.57 -6.68 -6.78
C MET A 371 0.70 -7.06 -7.54
N GLY A 372 0.61 -7.95 -8.54
CA GLY A 372 1.77 -8.39 -9.34
C GLY A 372 2.19 -9.84 -9.07
N GLU A 373 3.41 -10.20 -9.47
CA GLU A 373 3.90 -11.57 -9.32
C GLU A 373 4.19 -11.93 -7.86
N ARG A 374 3.98 -13.20 -7.56
CA ARG A 374 4.21 -13.79 -6.24
C ARG A 374 5.68 -13.99 -5.87
#